data_AF-A0A3B8QYS9-F1
#
_entry.id   AF-A0A3B8QYS9-F1
#
_cell.length_a   1.000
_cell.length_b   1.000
_cell.length_c   1.000
_cell.angle_alpha   90.00
_cell.angle_beta   90.00
_cell.angle_gamma   90.00
#
_symmetry.space_group_name_H-M   'P 1'
#
loop_
_entity.id
_entity.type
_entity.pdbx_description
1 polymer ?
#
loop_
_entity_poly.entity_id
_entity_poly.type
_entity_poly.pdbx_seq_one_letter_code
_entity_poly.pdbx_strand_id
1 'polypeptide(L)'
;MKSEDRSANPSWYVLNYVAGPSRKPAFREIEQFNSANSSSLQLFAPTYVVREERQGELRMRTVSLTFHYVFVRGTLPQIKQLCISPNGFSFLIDRSSEERYAVIDDARMAGFMNIARAYRNCLPYFSLNDIDLEDGDVVEVISGDFPGLVGTYIPRPRSNSGDIALHVYNNVGTMAFNVKASDVRVIEFARNSTRANDQIDAFMPHLLKALRLYAAGEPLTTTLAAKLSMFCGRMEVARLNSRKLDARLQLMLHAASHIIGNMAQSSASLGRYEKLKDSVTNPWTSAAHTLVLAVISGDHGQLAAGYEAIKALQPASKSHRMIADEYAYYLTGYPAPDA
;
A
#
# COMPACT_ATOMS: atom_id res chain seq x y z
N MET A 1 -6.80 -19.78 16.78
CA MET A 1 -7.52 -19.20 17.93
C MET A 1 -8.99 -19.48 17.69
N LYS A 2 -9.56 -20.43 18.44
CA LYS A 2 -10.80 -21.15 18.11
C LYS A 2 -12.05 -20.26 18.28
N SER A 3 -13.07 -20.61 17.50
CA SER A 3 -14.40 -20.01 17.28
C SER A 3 -15.27 -19.63 18.50
N GLU A 4 -14.81 -19.80 19.74
CA GLU A 4 -15.61 -19.58 20.96
C GLU A 4 -15.51 -18.15 21.53
N ASP A 5 -14.50 -17.35 21.15
CA ASP A 5 -14.29 -16.01 21.73
C ASP A 5 -14.94 -14.86 20.93
N ARG A 6 -15.56 -15.15 19.78
CA ARG A 6 -16.23 -14.13 18.94
C ARG A 6 -17.69 -13.86 19.33
N SER A 7 -18.26 -14.59 20.30
CA SER A 7 -19.66 -14.39 20.70
C SER A 7 -19.88 -13.09 21.48
N ALA A 8 -18.85 -12.56 22.13
CA ALA A 8 -18.93 -11.35 22.96
C ALA A 8 -18.52 -10.07 22.22
N ASN A 9 -17.58 -10.14 21.27
CA ASN A 9 -17.07 -8.95 20.59
C ASN A 9 -17.90 -8.62 19.34
N PRO A 10 -18.36 -7.36 19.19
CA PRO A 10 -19.09 -6.95 18.00
C PRO A 10 -18.19 -6.95 16.76
N SER A 11 -18.75 -7.36 15.63
CA SER A 11 -18.06 -7.38 14.33
C SER A 11 -19.01 -6.93 13.22
N TRP A 12 -18.50 -6.58 12.04
CA TRP A 12 -19.33 -6.27 10.89
C TRP A 12 -19.71 -7.54 10.13
N TYR A 13 -21.00 -7.77 9.96
CA TYR A 13 -21.56 -8.86 9.20
C TYR A 13 -22.10 -8.36 7.86
N VAL A 14 -21.85 -9.11 6.79
CA VAL A 14 -22.49 -8.88 5.49
C VAL A 14 -23.79 -9.66 5.44
N LEU A 15 -24.90 -8.96 5.33
CA LEU A 15 -26.24 -9.53 5.30
C LEU A 15 -26.92 -9.20 3.98
N ASN A 16 -27.85 -10.04 3.56
CA ASN A 16 -28.82 -9.69 2.54
C ASN A 16 -30.01 -8.98 3.18
N TYR A 17 -30.49 -7.91 2.57
CA TYR A 17 -31.72 -7.23 2.93
C TYR A 17 -32.70 -7.13 1.75
N VAL A 18 -33.76 -7.92 1.82
CA VAL A 18 -34.87 -7.83 0.86
C VAL A 18 -36.06 -7.23 1.59
N ALA A 19 -36.48 -6.04 1.15
CA ALA A 19 -37.62 -5.37 1.77
C ALA A 19 -38.88 -6.24 1.70
N GLY A 20 -39.54 -6.43 2.84
CA GLY A 20 -40.78 -7.18 2.93
C GLY A 20 -41.97 -6.44 2.26
N PRO A 21 -43.19 -6.98 2.36
CA PRO A 21 -44.39 -6.40 1.73
C PRO A 21 -44.65 -4.93 2.08
N SER A 22 -44.26 -4.52 3.28
CA SER A 22 -44.36 -3.14 3.80
C SER A 22 -43.35 -2.16 3.17
N ARG A 23 -42.40 -2.64 2.36
CA ARG A 23 -41.32 -1.87 1.70
C ARG A 23 -40.59 -0.91 2.63
N LYS A 24 -40.49 -1.26 3.91
CA LYS A 24 -39.66 -0.49 4.85
C LYS A 24 -38.20 -0.50 4.36
N PRO A 25 -37.44 0.57 4.58
CA PRO A 25 -36.00 0.58 4.33
C PRO A 25 -35.26 -0.11 5.49
N ALA A 26 -34.09 -0.69 5.19
CA ALA A 26 -33.27 -1.45 6.15
C ALA A 26 -33.00 -0.70 7.47
N PHE A 27 -32.78 0.62 7.41
CA PHE A 27 -32.49 1.41 8.61
C PHE A 27 -33.65 1.42 9.61
N ARG A 28 -34.90 1.47 9.13
CA ARG A 28 -36.08 1.47 10.02
C ARG A 28 -36.28 0.11 10.69
N GLU A 29 -35.97 -0.97 10.00
CA GLU A 29 -36.03 -2.31 10.57
C GLU A 29 -34.97 -2.50 11.67
N ILE A 30 -33.77 -1.95 11.48
CA ILE A 30 -32.72 -1.96 12.51
C ILE A 30 -33.10 -1.11 13.72
N GLU A 31 -33.65 0.09 13.52
CA GLU A 31 -34.14 0.94 14.62
C GLU A 31 -35.23 0.22 15.43
N GLN A 32 -36.21 -0.38 14.74
CA GLN A 32 -37.29 -1.13 15.38
C GLN A 32 -36.76 -2.34 16.17
N PHE A 33 -35.80 -3.08 15.59
CA PHE A 33 -35.15 -4.20 16.27
C PHE A 33 -34.38 -3.75 17.53
N ASN A 34 -33.61 -2.66 17.42
CA ASN A 34 -32.84 -2.10 18.52
C ASN A 34 -33.75 -1.66 19.67
N SER A 35 -34.86 -0.98 19.39
CA SER A 35 -35.84 -0.59 20.40
C SER A 35 -36.53 -1.78 21.06
N ALA A 36 -36.91 -2.81 20.28
CA ALA A 36 -37.62 -3.97 20.81
C ALA A 36 -36.73 -4.91 21.65
N ASN A 37 -35.44 -4.98 21.35
CA ASN A 37 -34.51 -5.95 21.96
C ASN A 37 -33.43 -5.29 22.82
N SER A 38 -33.58 -4.00 23.17
CA SER A 38 -32.57 -3.22 23.90
C SER A 38 -31.15 -3.40 23.34
N SER A 39 -31.05 -3.38 22.01
CA SER A 39 -29.82 -3.65 21.26
C SER A 39 -29.25 -2.38 20.62
N SER A 40 -27.99 -2.43 20.19
CA SER A 40 -27.26 -1.29 19.62
C SER A 40 -26.61 -1.63 18.28
N LEU A 41 -27.36 -2.33 17.42
CA LEU A 41 -26.89 -2.69 16.07
C LEU A 41 -26.68 -1.43 15.23
N GLN A 42 -25.56 -1.40 14.51
CA GLN A 42 -25.24 -0.30 13.58
C GLN A 42 -25.43 -0.78 12.15
N LEU A 43 -26.10 0.01 11.32
CA LEU A 43 -26.29 -0.29 9.90
C LEU A 43 -25.44 0.62 9.03
N PHE A 44 -24.79 0.02 8.04
CA PHE A 44 -24.20 0.72 6.91
C PHE A 44 -24.71 0.10 5.61
N ALA A 45 -25.45 0.89 4.83
CA ALA A 45 -26.10 0.47 3.60
C ALA A 45 -25.93 1.56 2.53
N PRO A 46 -24.73 1.68 1.91
CA PRO A 46 -24.50 2.68 0.87
C PRO A 46 -25.23 2.31 -0.43
N THR A 47 -25.51 3.31 -1.25
CA THR A 47 -26.04 3.09 -2.60
C THR A 47 -24.87 2.93 -3.56
N TYR A 48 -24.94 1.95 -4.45
CA TYR A 48 -23.91 1.75 -5.46
C TYR A 48 -24.30 2.38 -6.80
N VAL A 49 -23.33 2.98 -7.45
CA VAL A 49 -23.46 3.64 -8.75
C VAL A 49 -22.35 3.14 -9.66
N VAL A 50 -22.63 2.98 -10.95
CA VAL A 50 -21.59 2.72 -11.96
C VAL A 50 -21.25 4.01 -12.66
N ARG A 51 -19.96 4.20 -12.89
CA ARG A 51 -19.41 5.31 -13.66
C ARG A 51 -19.69 5.06 -15.14
N GLU A 52 -20.53 5.89 -15.76
CA GLU A 52 -20.71 5.97 -17.21
C GLU A 52 -20.03 7.25 -17.72
N GLU A 53 -19.11 7.10 -18.69
CA GLU A 53 -18.54 8.25 -19.39
C GLU A 53 -19.32 8.46 -20.69
N ARG A 54 -20.09 9.54 -20.76
CA ARG A 54 -20.84 9.92 -21.97
C ARG A 54 -20.39 11.30 -22.43
N GLN A 55 -19.89 11.37 -23.66
CA GLN A 55 -19.46 12.63 -24.30
C GLN A 55 -18.44 13.43 -23.46
N GLY A 56 -17.52 12.73 -22.77
CA GLY A 56 -16.50 13.36 -21.92
C GLY A 56 -17.01 13.88 -20.57
N GLU A 57 -18.30 13.70 -20.26
CA GLU A 57 -18.89 14.05 -18.98
C GLU A 57 -19.06 12.80 -18.10
N LEU A 58 -18.59 12.89 -16.87
CA LEU A 58 -18.69 11.81 -15.90
C LEU A 58 -20.11 11.74 -15.33
N ARG A 59 -20.86 10.69 -15.66
CA ARG A 59 -22.19 10.46 -15.10
C ARG A 59 -22.20 9.22 -14.23
N MET A 60 -22.74 9.35 -13.03
CA MET A 60 -22.93 8.22 -12.12
C MET A 60 -24.35 7.71 -12.31
N ARG A 61 -24.50 6.49 -12.82
CA ARG A 61 -25.81 5.84 -12.95
C ARG A 61 -26.02 4.90 -11.77
N THR A 62 -27.13 5.05 -11.05
CA THR A 62 -27.53 4.06 -10.05
C THR A 62 -27.75 2.73 -10.75
N VAL A 63 -26.97 1.73 -10.35
CA VAL A 63 -27.20 0.37 -10.82
C VAL A 63 -28.19 -0.27 -9.86
N SER A 64 -29.24 -0.87 -10.42
CA SER A 64 -30.08 -1.76 -9.64
C SER A 64 -29.22 -2.96 -9.29
N LEU A 65 -28.60 -2.92 -8.11
CA LEU A 65 -27.72 -3.99 -7.66
C LEU A 65 -28.48 -5.30 -7.74
N THR A 66 -27.83 -6.29 -8.34
CA THR A 66 -28.20 -7.70 -8.20
C THR A 66 -28.01 -8.18 -6.74
N PHE A 67 -27.34 -7.39 -5.90
CA PHE A 67 -26.92 -7.76 -4.55
C PHE A 67 -27.52 -6.84 -3.50
N HIS A 68 -28.38 -7.42 -2.66
CA HIS A 68 -29.08 -6.79 -1.55
C HIS A 68 -28.19 -6.60 -0.31
N TYR A 69 -26.89 -6.37 -0.49
CA TYR A 69 -25.94 -6.42 0.61
C TYR A 69 -25.98 -5.17 1.48
N VAL A 70 -26.05 -5.41 2.78
CA VAL A 70 -25.97 -4.40 3.82
C VAL A 70 -25.00 -4.88 4.90
N PHE A 71 -24.37 -3.93 5.58
CA PHE A 71 -23.35 -4.22 6.58
C PHE A 71 -23.92 -3.87 7.96
N VAL A 72 -23.91 -4.84 8.88
CA VAL A 72 -24.47 -4.65 10.22
C VAL A 72 -23.41 -4.99 11.27
N ARG A 73 -23.13 -4.04 12.17
CA ARG A 73 -22.22 -4.25 13.29
C ARG A 73 -23.00 -4.69 14.52
N GLY A 74 -22.60 -5.81 15.12
CA GLY A 74 -23.23 -6.35 16.33
C GLY A 74 -22.53 -7.61 16.82
N THR A 75 -22.99 -8.16 17.95
CA THR A 75 -22.53 -9.48 18.41
C THR A 75 -23.22 -10.59 17.63
N LEU A 76 -22.57 -11.76 17.50
CA LEU A 76 -23.15 -12.88 16.76
C LEU A 76 -24.58 -13.26 17.24
N PRO A 77 -24.88 -13.31 18.56
CA PRO A 77 -26.24 -13.57 19.04
C PRO A 77 -27.26 -12.54 18.56
N GLN A 78 -26.93 -11.24 18.59
CA GLN A 78 -27.83 -10.18 18.13
C GLN A 78 -28.11 -10.29 16.63
N ILE A 79 -27.08 -10.57 15.83
CA ILE A 79 -27.23 -10.73 14.38
C ILE A 79 -28.04 -11.98 14.03
N LYS A 80 -27.88 -13.08 14.79
CA LYS A 80 -28.74 -14.27 14.64
C LYS A 80 -30.20 -13.96 14.92
N GLN A 81 -30.49 -13.25 16.01
CA GLN A 81 -31.85 -12.83 16.33
C GLN A 81 -32.44 -11.90 15.25
N LEU A 82 -31.64 -10.98 14.72
CA LEU A 82 -32.03 -10.10 13.62
C LEU A 82 -32.44 -10.93 12.39
N CYS A 83 -31.63 -11.92 11.99
CA CYS A 83 -31.86 -12.71 10.76
C CYS A 83 -32.96 -13.78 10.88
N ILE A 84 -33.34 -14.19 12.10
CA ILE A 84 -34.48 -15.10 12.32
C ILE A 84 -35.81 -14.34 12.30
N SER A 85 -35.78 -13.04 12.57
CA SER A 85 -36.97 -12.19 12.59
C SER A 85 -37.51 -11.94 11.16
N PRO A 86 -38.84 -11.81 10.96
CA PRO A 86 -39.43 -11.58 9.65
C PRO A 86 -39.30 -10.09 9.22
N ASN A 87 -38.07 -9.59 9.15
CA ASN A 87 -37.72 -8.19 8.87
C ASN A 87 -36.93 -8.02 7.54
N GLY A 88 -36.74 -9.11 6.78
CA GLY A 88 -36.07 -9.10 5.48
C GLY A 88 -34.55 -9.27 5.52
N PHE A 89 -33.93 -9.38 6.71
CA PHE A 89 -32.51 -9.65 6.85
C PHE A 89 -32.22 -11.15 6.81
N SER A 90 -31.13 -11.53 6.14
CA SER A 90 -30.64 -12.91 6.15
C SER A 90 -29.13 -12.97 6.07
N PHE A 91 -28.54 -14.02 6.63
CA PHE A 91 -27.10 -14.24 6.54
C PHE A 91 -26.68 -14.50 5.10
N LEU A 92 -25.56 -13.90 4.71
CA LEU A 92 -24.79 -14.37 3.58
C LEU A 92 -23.91 -15.53 4.06
N ILE A 93 -24.13 -16.71 3.48
CA ILE A 93 -23.32 -17.89 3.76
C ILE A 93 -22.09 -17.83 2.86
N ASP A 94 -20.93 -17.70 3.48
CA ASP A 94 -19.66 -17.87 2.78
C ASP A 94 -19.42 -19.37 2.58
N ARG A 95 -19.43 -19.83 1.32
CA ARG A 95 -19.11 -21.24 0.99
C ARG A 95 -17.62 -21.43 0.66
N SER A 96 -16.87 -20.34 0.60
CA SER A 96 -15.45 -20.29 0.21
C SER A 96 -14.48 -20.14 1.37
N SER A 97 -14.95 -19.77 2.56
CA SER A 97 -14.12 -19.64 3.77
C SER A 97 -14.46 -20.69 4.84
N GLU A 98 -13.54 -20.92 5.77
CA GLU A 98 -13.77 -21.75 6.97
C GLU A 98 -14.83 -21.14 7.92
N GLU A 99 -15.18 -19.87 7.72
CA GLU A 99 -16.16 -19.15 8.52
C GLU A 99 -17.57 -19.26 7.93
N ARG A 100 -18.55 -19.67 8.76
CA ARG A 100 -19.93 -19.89 8.31
C ARG A 100 -20.66 -18.64 7.82
N TYR A 101 -20.22 -17.46 8.25
CA TYR A 101 -20.88 -16.18 8.01
C TYR A 101 -19.90 -15.18 7.43
N ALA A 102 -20.36 -14.37 6.48
CA ALA A 102 -19.57 -13.28 5.92
C ALA A 102 -19.32 -12.18 6.95
N VAL A 103 -18.06 -12.04 7.40
CA VAL A 103 -17.61 -11.04 8.38
C VAL A 103 -16.50 -10.18 7.77
N ILE A 104 -16.48 -8.89 8.12
CA ILE A 104 -15.44 -7.94 7.72
C ILE A 104 -14.82 -7.33 8.98
N ASP A 105 -13.50 -7.12 8.95
CA ASP A 105 -12.79 -6.43 10.02
C ASP A 105 -13.11 -4.93 10.06
N ASP A 106 -12.99 -4.35 11.25
CA ASP A 106 -13.31 -2.94 11.49
C ASP A 106 -12.44 -1.98 10.65
N ALA A 107 -11.20 -2.34 10.33
CA ALA A 107 -10.29 -1.47 9.56
C ALA A 107 -10.71 -1.38 8.09
N ARG A 108 -11.01 -2.51 7.43
CA ARG A 108 -11.55 -2.52 6.05
C ARG A 108 -12.90 -1.81 5.99
N MET A 109 -13.77 -2.02 6.97
CA MET A 109 -15.06 -1.32 7.03
C MET A 109 -14.92 0.19 7.21
N ALA A 110 -13.97 0.64 8.03
CA ALA A 110 -13.69 2.07 8.19
C ALA A 110 -13.22 2.69 6.86
N GLY A 111 -12.31 2.03 6.14
CA GLY A 111 -11.88 2.46 4.81
C GLY A 111 -13.06 2.53 3.82
N PHE A 112 -13.91 1.52 3.83
CA PHE A 112 -15.10 1.45 2.98
C PHE A 112 -16.09 2.59 3.26
N MET A 113 -16.36 2.87 4.54
CA MET A 113 -17.22 3.99 4.95
C MET A 113 -16.63 5.35 4.60
N ASN A 114 -15.31 5.53 4.72
CA ASN A 114 -14.65 6.78 4.35
C ASN A 114 -14.78 7.06 2.85
N ILE A 115 -14.58 6.04 2.01
CA ILE A 115 -14.82 6.14 0.56
C ILE A 115 -16.28 6.49 0.29
N ALA A 116 -17.23 5.82 0.95
CA ALA A 116 -18.65 6.09 0.77
C ALA A 116 -19.01 7.53 1.13
N ARG A 117 -18.52 8.05 2.25
CA ARG A 117 -18.75 9.44 2.67
C ARG A 117 -18.22 10.43 1.64
N ALA A 118 -17.03 10.20 1.10
CA ALA A 118 -16.45 11.06 0.06
C ALA A 118 -17.35 11.13 -1.19
N TYR A 119 -18.02 10.03 -1.54
CA TYR A 119 -18.97 9.97 -2.65
C TYR A 119 -20.44 10.18 -2.23
N ARG A 120 -20.71 10.80 -1.09
CA ARG A 120 -22.08 11.07 -0.57
C ARG A 120 -22.95 9.80 -0.50
N ASN A 121 -22.35 8.69 -0.10
CA ASN A 121 -22.93 7.34 -0.06
C ASN A 121 -23.41 6.79 -1.42
N CYS A 122 -22.90 7.37 -2.53
CA CYS A 122 -23.04 6.85 -3.89
C CYS A 122 -21.71 6.20 -4.30
N LEU A 123 -21.46 4.99 -3.84
CA LEU A 123 -20.20 4.30 -4.05
C LEU A 123 -20.03 3.86 -5.51
N PRO A 124 -18.90 4.16 -6.14
CA PRO A 124 -18.59 3.60 -7.44
C PRO A 124 -18.41 2.07 -7.31
N TYR A 125 -19.32 1.31 -7.91
CA TYR A 125 -19.22 -0.15 -7.98
C TYR A 125 -18.32 -0.57 -9.13
N PHE A 126 -17.44 -1.54 -8.85
CA PHE A 126 -16.70 -2.27 -9.86
C PHE A 126 -16.79 -3.76 -9.53
N SER A 127 -17.07 -4.58 -10.54
CA SER A 127 -16.91 -6.01 -10.41
C SER A 127 -15.41 -6.30 -10.32
N LEU A 128 -14.99 -7.07 -9.33
CA LEU A 128 -13.58 -7.45 -9.22
C LEU A 128 -13.12 -8.33 -10.39
N ASN A 129 -14.04 -8.94 -11.13
CA ASN A 129 -13.72 -9.64 -12.38
C ASN A 129 -13.18 -8.69 -13.47
N ASP A 130 -13.43 -7.38 -13.36
CA ASP A 130 -13.02 -6.38 -14.35
C ASP A 130 -11.63 -5.80 -14.04
N ILE A 131 -11.01 -6.16 -12.90
CA ILE A 131 -9.74 -5.61 -12.44
C ILE A 131 -8.86 -6.74 -11.90
N ASP A 132 -7.71 -6.96 -12.54
CA ASP A 132 -6.69 -7.85 -11.98
C ASP A 132 -5.99 -7.16 -10.80
N LEU A 133 -6.46 -7.48 -9.58
CA LEU A 133 -5.88 -6.96 -8.35
C LEU A 133 -4.58 -7.64 -7.95
N GLU A 134 -4.25 -8.82 -8.52
CA GLU A 134 -3.02 -9.54 -8.20
C GLU A 134 -1.77 -8.83 -8.73
N ASP A 135 -1.96 -7.98 -9.75
CA ASP A 135 -0.92 -7.17 -10.39
C ASP A 135 -0.67 -5.80 -9.73
N GLY A 136 -1.50 -5.41 -8.74
CA GLY A 136 -1.38 -4.13 -8.06
C GLY A 136 -0.59 -4.22 -6.75
N ASP A 137 0.07 -3.11 -6.37
CA ASP A 137 0.76 -3.02 -5.09
C ASP A 137 -0.27 -2.80 -3.97
N VAL A 138 -0.13 -3.49 -2.83
CA VAL A 138 -0.92 -3.18 -1.65
C VAL A 138 -0.32 -1.92 -1.01
N VAL A 139 -1.11 -0.88 -0.88
CA VAL A 139 -0.70 0.41 -0.33
C VAL A 139 -1.61 0.84 0.81
N GLU A 140 -1.08 1.73 1.65
CA GLU A 140 -1.83 2.47 2.64
C GLU A 140 -1.75 3.96 2.33
N VAL A 141 -2.88 4.65 2.36
CA VAL A 141 -2.94 6.10 2.24
C VAL A 141 -2.53 6.74 3.57
N ILE A 142 -1.45 7.52 3.56
CA ILE A 142 -0.92 8.21 4.74
C ILE A 142 -1.34 9.68 4.82
N SER A 143 -1.78 10.28 3.72
CA SER A 143 -2.22 11.67 3.63
C SER A 143 -3.27 11.87 2.53
N GLY A 144 -3.79 13.09 2.35
CA GLY A 144 -4.83 13.38 1.36
C GLY A 144 -6.24 13.03 1.86
N ASP A 145 -7.11 12.62 0.95
CA ASP A 145 -8.56 12.51 1.20
C ASP A 145 -8.97 11.22 1.92
N PHE A 146 -8.11 10.19 1.93
CA PHE A 146 -8.45 8.85 2.42
C PHE A 146 -7.45 8.27 3.44
N PRO A 147 -6.98 9.02 4.45
CA PRO A 147 -5.95 8.54 5.36
C PRO A 147 -6.37 7.25 6.09
N GLY A 148 -5.43 6.31 6.20
CA GLY A 148 -5.63 4.97 6.78
C GLY A 148 -6.28 3.95 5.84
N LEU A 149 -6.67 4.34 4.62
CA LEU A 149 -7.21 3.40 3.64
C LEU A 149 -6.10 2.44 3.16
N VAL A 150 -6.33 1.14 3.30
CA VAL A 150 -5.46 0.08 2.77
C VAL A 150 -6.16 -0.61 1.60
N GLY A 151 -5.49 -0.71 0.45
CA GLY A 151 -6.04 -1.36 -0.74
C GLY A 151 -5.02 -1.54 -1.84
N THR A 152 -5.47 -2.02 -2.99
CA THR A 152 -4.62 -2.28 -4.16
C THR A 152 -4.51 -1.02 -5.01
N TYR A 153 -3.28 -0.53 -5.22
CA TYR A 153 -3.00 0.67 -6.02
C TYR A 153 -2.92 0.36 -7.51
N ILE A 154 -3.73 1.06 -8.29
CA ILE A 154 -3.83 0.97 -9.74
C ILE A 154 -3.30 2.30 -10.32
N PRO A 155 -2.03 2.36 -10.74
CA PRO A 155 -1.46 3.59 -11.28
C PRO A 155 -2.13 3.95 -12.61
N ARG A 156 -2.46 5.22 -12.82
CA ARG A 156 -2.93 5.68 -14.13
C ARG A 156 -1.75 5.96 -15.05
N PRO A 157 -1.76 5.47 -16.30
CA PRO A 157 -0.69 5.75 -17.26
C PRO A 157 -0.45 7.25 -17.39
N ARG A 158 0.83 7.66 -17.31
CA ARG A 158 1.28 9.07 -17.46
C ARG A 158 0.71 10.04 -16.43
N SER A 159 0.19 9.55 -15.30
CA SER A 159 -0.24 10.37 -14.16
C SER A 159 0.64 10.15 -12.93
N ASN A 160 0.73 11.15 -12.05
CA ASN A 160 1.26 10.99 -10.69
C ASN A 160 0.19 10.52 -9.68
N SER A 161 -1.02 10.23 -10.18
CA SER A 161 -2.14 9.70 -9.43
C SER A 161 -2.56 8.33 -9.96
N GLY A 162 -3.21 7.59 -9.09
CA GLY A 162 -3.77 6.30 -9.35
C GLY A 162 -5.10 6.17 -8.62
N ASP A 163 -5.69 5.00 -8.75
CA ASP A 163 -6.89 4.66 -8.01
C ASP A 163 -6.56 3.54 -7.02
N ILE A 164 -7.27 3.50 -5.89
CA ILE A 164 -7.12 2.43 -4.90
C ILE A 164 -8.37 1.60 -4.93
N ALA A 165 -8.23 0.34 -5.33
CA ALA A 165 -9.28 -0.65 -5.23
C ALA A 165 -9.30 -1.24 -3.81
N LEU A 166 -10.46 -1.16 -3.17
CA LEU A 166 -10.72 -1.77 -1.88
C LEU A 166 -11.60 -3.01 -2.08
N HIS A 167 -11.03 -4.18 -1.80
CA HIS A 167 -11.80 -5.42 -1.71
C HIS A 167 -12.53 -5.46 -0.36
N VAL A 168 -13.86 -5.52 -0.40
CA VAL A 168 -14.70 -5.50 0.82
C VAL A 168 -15.15 -6.92 1.17
N TYR A 169 -15.80 -7.63 0.24
CA TYR A 169 -16.22 -9.02 0.43
C TYR A 169 -16.57 -9.71 -0.90
N ASN A 170 -16.04 -10.91 -1.17
CA ASN A 170 -16.16 -11.61 -2.47
C ASN A 170 -15.95 -10.63 -3.65
N ASN A 171 -16.79 -10.67 -4.69
CA ASN A 171 -16.72 -9.78 -5.85
C ASN A 171 -17.26 -8.36 -5.60
N VAL A 172 -17.40 -7.96 -4.33
CA VAL A 172 -17.82 -6.61 -3.95
C VAL A 172 -16.61 -5.81 -3.52
N GLY A 173 -16.29 -4.82 -4.33
CA GLY A 173 -15.29 -3.81 -4.04
C GLY A 173 -15.78 -2.40 -4.36
N THR A 174 -14.97 -1.42 -3.98
CA THR A 174 -15.13 -0.02 -4.39
C THR A 174 -13.77 0.56 -4.75
N MET A 175 -13.76 1.75 -5.34
CA MET A 175 -12.54 2.47 -5.66
C MET A 175 -12.50 3.85 -5.00
N ALA A 176 -11.34 4.21 -4.46
CA ALA A 176 -10.97 5.59 -4.17
C ALA A 176 -10.22 6.15 -5.37
N PHE A 177 -10.78 7.17 -6.01
CA PHE A 177 -10.19 7.72 -7.24
C PHE A 177 -9.18 8.84 -6.97
N ASN A 178 -8.22 8.96 -7.90
CA ASN A 178 -7.30 10.09 -8.01
C ASN A 178 -6.40 10.29 -6.78
N VAL A 179 -5.97 9.19 -6.17
CA VAL A 179 -5.04 9.20 -5.05
C VAL A 179 -3.62 9.41 -5.57
N LYS A 180 -2.93 10.44 -5.09
CA LYS A 180 -1.57 10.74 -5.53
C LYS A 180 -0.60 9.67 -5.03
N ALA A 181 0.41 9.37 -5.84
CA ALA A 181 1.49 8.46 -5.45
C ALA A 181 2.28 8.98 -4.22
N SER A 182 2.25 10.29 -3.96
CA SER A 182 2.83 10.90 -2.74
C SER A 182 2.08 10.63 -1.46
N ASP A 183 0.80 10.28 -1.59
CA ASP A 183 -0.09 10.20 -0.45
C ASP A 183 -0.17 8.76 0.08
N VAL A 184 0.59 7.84 -0.52
CA VAL A 184 0.54 6.41 -0.24
C VAL A 184 1.91 5.84 0.09
N ARG A 185 1.94 4.91 1.03
CA ARG A 185 3.08 4.03 1.30
C ARG A 185 2.79 2.61 0.83
N VAL A 186 3.80 1.93 0.31
CA VAL A 186 3.71 0.55 -0.15
C VAL A 186 3.83 -0.38 1.07
N ILE A 187 2.84 -1.25 1.21
CA ILE A 187 2.82 -2.31 2.23
C ILE A 187 3.41 -3.60 1.65
N GLU A 188 2.95 -3.98 0.46
CA GLU A 188 3.39 -5.18 -0.25
C GLU A 188 3.41 -4.93 -1.75
N PHE A 189 4.47 -5.38 -2.42
CA PHE A 189 4.55 -5.35 -3.88
C PHE A 189 3.78 -6.51 -4.50
N ALA A 190 3.23 -6.29 -5.69
CA ALA A 190 2.60 -7.35 -6.47
C ALA A 190 3.55 -8.56 -6.66
N ARG A 191 3.04 -9.78 -6.43
CA ARG A 191 3.87 -11.00 -6.27
C ARG A 191 4.67 -11.38 -7.51
N ASN A 192 4.15 -11.10 -8.71
CA ASN A 192 4.75 -11.48 -9.98
C ASN A 192 5.35 -10.28 -10.74
N SER A 193 5.66 -9.18 -10.03
CA SER A 193 6.08 -7.94 -10.66
C SER A 193 7.57 -7.65 -10.51
N THR A 194 8.22 -7.20 -11.60
CA THR A 194 9.56 -6.59 -11.55
C THR A 194 9.54 -5.20 -10.90
N ARG A 195 8.34 -4.65 -10.66
CA ARG A 195 8.12 -3.27 -10.23
C ARG A 195 8.89 -2.89 -8.97
N ALA A 196 9.03 -3.80 -8.01
CA ALA A 196 9.83 -3.55 -6.81
C ALA A 196 11.30 -3.26 -7.18
N ASN A 197 11.87 -4.09 -8.05
CA ASN A 197 13.22 -3.89 -8.55
C ASN A 197 13.34 -2.61 -9.40
N ASP A 198 12.36 -2.37 -10.29
CA ASP A 198 12.36 -1.20 -11.16
C ASP A 198 12.30 0.12 -10.37
N GLN A 199 11.49 0.19 -9.30
CA GLN A 199 11.39 1.38 -8.43
C GLN A 199 12.69 1.60 -7.63
N ILE A 200 13.30 0.53 -7.12
CA ILE A 200 14.57 0.58 -6.40
C ILE A 200 15.71 1.01 -7.35
N ASP A 201 15.75 0.47 -8.56
CA ASP A 201 16.71 0.83 -9.60
C ASP A 201 16.56 2.28 -10.04
N ALA A 202 15.32 2.75 -10.26
CA ALA A 202 15.04 4.13 -10.65
C ALA A 202 15.43 5.16 -9.58
N PHE A 203 15.45 4.77 -8.30
CA PHE A 203 15.88 5.65 -7.21
C PHE A 203 17.41 5.78 -7.10
N MET A 204 18.18 4.79 -7.56
CA MET A 204 19.63 4.75 -7.36
C MET A 204 20.37 5.99 -7.89
N PRO A 205 20.12 6.51 -9.10
CA PRO A 205 20.81 7.71 -9.58
C PRO A 205 20.55 8.95 -8.71
N HIS A 206 19.37 9.04 -8.10
CA HIS A 206 19.04 10.13 -7.18
C HIS A 206 19.79 9.99 -5.85
N LEU A 207 19.90 8.77 -5.34
CA LEU A 207 20.68 8.50 -4.14
C LEU A 207 22.16 8.81 -4.35
N LEU A 208 22.77 8.39 -5.46
CA LEU A 208 24.17 8.69 -5.76
C LEU A 208 24.44 10.20 -5.86
N LYS A 209 23.56 10.95 -6.54
CA LYS A 209 23.65 12.41 -6.56
C LYS A 209 23.58 13.04 -5.17
N ALA A 210 22.73 12.51 -4.29
CA ALA A 210 22.61 12.97 -2.91
C ALA A 210 23.85 12.63 -2.08
N LEU A 211 24.44 11.44 -2.28
CA LEU A 211 25.68 11.01 -1.63
C LEU A 211 26.85 11.92 -1.98
N ARG A 212 26.96 12.41 -3.22
CA ARG A 212 28.01 13.37 -3.61
C ARG A 212 27.91 14.68 -2.84
N LEU A 213 26.71 15.26 -2.79
CA LEU A 213 26.46 16.50 -2.04
C LEU A 213 26.73 16.29 -0.56
N TYR A 214 26.26 15.18 0.00
CA TYR A 214 26.50 14.81 1.39
C TYR A 214 28.00 14.72 1.72
N ALA A 215 28.76 14.00 0.90
CA ALA A 215 30.21 13.84 1.10
C ALA A 215 30.98 15.17 0.95
N ALA A 216 30.51 16.07 0.08
CA ALA A 216 31.08 17.40 -0.09
C ALA A 216 30.66 18.38 1.04
N GLY A 217 29.75 17.99 1.92
CA GLY A 217 29.16 18.90 2.93
C GLY A 217 28.24 19.95 2.32
N GLU A 218 27.76 19.75 1.10
CA GLU A 218 26.88 20.67 0.38
C GLU A 218 25.39 20.41 0.71
N PRO A 219 24.56 21.46 0.76
CA PRO A 219 23.14 21.29 1.01
C PRO A 219 22.42 20.61 -0.15
N LEU A 220 21.44 19.77 0.17
CA LEU A 220 20.56 19.16 -0.84
C LEU A 220 19.69 20.23 -1.50
N THR A 221 19.52 20.12 -2.82
CA THR A 221 18.46 20.85 -3.52
C THR A 221 17.07 20.43 -3.02
N THR A 222 16.11 21.35 -2.99
CA THR A 222 14.73 21.07 -2.54
C THR A 222 14.09 19.90 -3.28
N THR A 223 14.32 19.80 -4.60
CA THR A 223 13.82 18.70 -5.43
C THR A 223 14.41 17.36 -5.02
N LEU A 224 15.71 17.31 -4.72
CA LEU A 224 16.37 16.06 -4.34
C LEU A 224 15.96 15.62 -2.93
N ALA A 225 15.92 16.56 -1.98
CA ALA A 225 15.40 16.30 -0.64
C ALA A 225 13.96 15.75 -0.68
N ALA A 226 13.09 16.35 -1.49
CA ALA A 226 11.73 15.85 -1.68
C ALA A 226 11.69 14.42 -2.23
N LYS A 227 12.53 14.09 -3.22
CA LYS A 227 12.63 12.72 -3.77
C LYS A 227 13.09 11.69 -2.74
N LEU A 228 14.08 12.04 -1.91
CA LEU A 228 14.57 11.17 -0.84
C LEU A 228 13.48 10.94 0.22
N SER A 229 12.88 12.02 0.73
CA SER A 229 11.80 11.93 1.73
C SER A 229 10.61 11.11 1.23
N MET A 230 10.22 11.32 -0.03
CA MET A 230 9.17 10.55 -0.70
C MET A 230 9.50 9.06 -0.78
N PHE A 231 10.71 8.71 -1.21
CA PHE A 231 11.15 7.32 -1.26
C PHE A 231 11.14 6.69 0.12
N CYS A 232 11.73 7.37 1.11
CA CYS A 232 11.76 6.91 2.50
C CYS A 232 10.35 6.67 3.05
N GLY A 233 9.44 7.64 2.93
CA GLY A 233 8.07 7.50 3.45
C GLY A 233 7.25 6.45 2.71
N ARG A 234 7.43 6.34 1.38
CA ARG A 234 6.69 5.35 0.58
C ARG A 234 7.15 3.93 0.82
N MET A 235 8.43 3.71 1.13
CA MET A 235 9.03 2.37 1.14
C MET A 235 9.37 1.85 2.54
N GLU A 236 9.26 2.67 3.59
CA GLU A 236 9.69 2.35 4.97
C GLU A 236 9.17 1.01 5.48
N VAL A 237 7.90 0.71 5.21
CA VAL A 237 7.20 -0.48 5.72
C VAL A 237 7.04 -1.57 4.66
N ALA A 238 7.59 -1.35 3.46
CA ALA A 238 7.39 -2.25 2.33
C ALA A 238 7.97 -3.63 2.62
N ARG A 239 7.18 -4.66 2.33
CA ARG A 239 7.58 -6.06 2.45
C ARG A 239 7.99 -6.59 1.08
N LEU A 240 9.15 -7.24 1.07
CA LEU A 240 9.74 -7.83 -0.13
C LEU A 240 9.96 -9.32 0.08
N ASN A 241 9.61 -10.12 -0.93
CA ASN A 241 9.76 -11.58 -0.88
C ASN A 241 11.19 -12.06 -1.17
N SER A 242 12.08 -11.17 -1.64
CA SER A 242 13.48 -11.48 -1.96
C SER A 242 14.41 -10.85 -0.92
N ARG A 243 15.19 -11.67 -0.21
CA ARG A 243 16.18 -11.18 0.77
C ARG A 243 17.24 -10.26 0.14
N LYS A 244 17.64 -10.56 -1.10
CA LYS A 244 18.62 -9.74 -1.86
C LYS A 244 18.06 -8.36 -2.17
N LEU A 245 16.80 -8.32 -2.62
CA LEU A 245 16.13 -7.07 -2.95
C LEU A 245 15.81 -6.27 -1.67
N ASP A 246 15.44 -6.95 -0.59
CA ASP A 246 15.22 -6.33 0.71
C ASP A 246 16.52 -5.74 1.26
N ALA A 247 17.65 -6.45 1.20
CA ALA A 247 18.96 -5.89 1.58
C ALA A 247 19.23 -4.57 0.84
N ARG A 248 19.01 -4.56 -0.47
CA ARG A 248 19.19 -3.35 -1.28
C ARG A 248 18.25 -2.23 -0.87
N LEU A 249 16.96 -2.52 -0.67
CA LEU A 249 15.99 -1.53 -0.21
C LEU A 249 16.39 -0.93 1.15
N GLN A 250 16.73 -1.78 2.12
CA GLN A 250 17.09 -1.35 3.47
C GLN A 250 18.35 -0.48 3.46
N LEU A 251 19.33 -0.79 2.60
CA LEU A 251 20.50 0.05 2.45
C LEU A 251 20.16 1.43 1.87
N MET A 252 19.31 1.48 0.84
CA MET A 252 18.89 2.74 0.23
C MET A 252 18.06 3.59 1.19
N LEU A 253 17.20 2.97 2.00
CA LEU A 253 16.47 3.61 3.09
C LEU A 253 17.41 4.15 4.15
N HIS A 254 18.38 3.34 4.60
CA HIS A 254 19.41 3.78 5.54
C HIS A 254 20.11 5.05 5.04
N ALA A 255 20.55 5.02 3.78
CA ALA A 255 21.31 6.08 3.17
C ALA A 255 20.50 7.36 2.97
N ALA A 256 19.35 7.25 2.33
CA ALA A 256 18.47 8.40 2.09
C ALA A 256 18.02 9.03 3.41
N SER A 257 17.61 8.23 4.41
CA SER A 257 17.20 8.72 5.72
C SER A 257 18.35 9.38 6.49
N HIS A 258 19.59 8.88 6.37
CA HIS A 258 20.76 9.50 6.97
C HIS A 258 21.02 10.89 6.39
N ILE A 259 21.01 10.98 5.06
CA ILE A 259 21.28 12.21 4.32
C ILE A 259 20.25 13.31 4.62
N ILE A 260 18.97 12.96 4.78
CA ILE A 260 17.91 13.93 5.13
C ILE A 260 17.77 14.19 6.64
N GLY A 261 18.59 13.57 7.48
CA GLY A 261 18.59 13.80 8.93
C GLY A 261 17.67 12.91 9.77
N ASN A 262 16.96 11.93 9.17
CA ASN A 262 16.12 10.98 9.89
C ASN A 262 16.94 9.80 10.43
N MET A 263 17.66 10.05 11.54
CA MET A 263 18.59 9.08 12.14
C MET A 263 17.90 7.84 12.74
N ALA A 264 16.65 7.97 13.19
CA ALA A 264 15.89 6.85 13.73
C ALA A 264 15.59 5.81 12.63
N GLN A 265 15.02 6.27 11.51
CA GLN A 265 14.75 5.39 10.36
C GLN A 265 16.05 4.85 9.76
N SER A 266 17.10 5.68 9.70
CA SER A 266 18.40 5.29 9.18
C SER A 266 19.00 4.12 9.98
N SER A 267 18.97 4.21 11.31
CA SER A 267 19.49 3.18 12.22
C SER A 267 18.67 1.88 12.14
N ALA A 268 17.34 1.98 12.08
CA ALA A 268 16.45 0.83 11.94
C ALA A 268 16.71 0.08 10.62
N SER A 269 16.85 0.83 9.52
CA SER A 269 17.10 0.28 8.19
C SER A 269 18.48 -0.39 8.11
N LEU A 270 19.52 0.23 8.71
CA LEU A 270 20.85 -0.38 8.80
C LEU A 270 20.82 -1.69 9.59
N GLY A 271 20.14 -1.72 10.74
CA GLY A 271 20.01 -2.94 11.55
C GLY A 271 19.30 -4.08 10.81
N ARG A 272 18.37 -3.78 9.89
CA ARG A 272 17.75 -4.78 9.02
C ARG A 272 18.67 -5.19 7.86
N TYR A 273 19.37 -4.24 7.25
CA TYR A 273 20.37 -4.49 6.22
C TYR A 273 21.45 -5.47 6.70
N GLU A 274 22.00 -5.26 7.90
CA GLU A 274 23.06 -6.10 8.47
C GLU A 274 22.66 -7.58 8.58
N LYS A 275 21.37 -7.87 8.82
CA LYS A 275 20.83 -9.24 8.87
C LYS A 275 20.63 -9.87 7.48
N LEU A 276 20.72 -9.07 6.43
CA LEU A 276 20.42 -9.47 5.05
C LEU A 276 21.63 -9.39 4.11
N LYS A 277 22.69 -8.66 4.50
CA LYS A 277 23.85 -8.36 3.64
C LYS A 277 24.49 -9.62 3.04
N ASP A 278 24.57 -10.71 3.80
CA ASP A 278 25.20 -11.97 3.35
C ASP A 278 24.42 -12.67 2.23
N SER A 279 23.16 -12.27 1.99
CA SER A 279 22.39 -12.76 0.85
C SER A 279 22.85 -12.14 -0.48
N VAL A 280 23.58 -11.02 -0.45
CA VAL A 280 24.04 -10.29 -1.63
C VAL A 280 25.39 -10.84 -2.07
N THR A 281 25.36 -11.69 -3.09
CA THR A 281 26.55 -12.40 -3.58
C THR A 281 27.11 -11.87 -4.89
N ASN A 282 26.38 -11.00 -5.59
CA ASN A 282 26.85 -10.43 -6.86
C ASN A 282 27.92 -9.36 -6.56
N PRO A 283 29.15 -9.47 -7.11
CA PRO A 283 30.24 -8.54 -6.80
C PRO A 283 29.91 -7.06 -7.05
N TRP A 284 29.19 -6.75 -8.15
CA TRP A 284 28.78 -5.38 -8.46
C TRP A 284 27.73 -4.85 -7.49
N THR A 285 26.79 -5.69 -7.06
CA THR A 285 25.79 -5.31 -6.05
C THR A 285 26.44 -5.12 -4.68
N SER A 286 27.35 -6.01 -4.28
CA SER A 286 28.10 -5.89 -3.03
C SER A 286 28.96 -4.62 -3.04
N ALA A 287 29.64 -4.31 -4.15
CA ALA A 287 30.40 -3.07 -4.28
C ALA A 287 29.49 -1.84 -4.23
N ALA A 288 28.35 -1.82 -4.92
CA ALA A 288 27.39 -0.74 -4.78
C ALA A 288 26.96 -0.53 -3.32
N HIS A 289 26.80 -1.61 -2.56
CA HIS A 289 26.46 -1.52 -1.16
C HIS A 289 27.60 -0.95 -0.31
N THR A 290 28.82 -1.43 -0.53
CA THR A 290 30.03 -0.95 0.13
C THR A 290 30.26 0.53 -0.15
N LEU A 291 30.07 0.99 -1.39
CA LEU A 291 30.18 2.40 -1.76
C LEU A 291 29.24 3.28 -0.92
N VAL A 292 27.96 2.93 -0.87
CA VAL A 292 26.95 3.70 -0.11
C VAL A 292 27.32 3.79 1.37
N LEU A 293 27.70 2.66 1.98
CA LEU A 293 28.08 2.62 3.40
C LEU A 293 29.34 3.45 3.67
N ALA A 294 30.39 3.27 2.87
CA ALA A 294 31.68 3.93 3.04
C ALA A 294 31.56 5.46 2.90
N VAL A 295 30.75 5.94 1.96
CA VAL A 295 30.51 7.38 1.78
C VAL A 295 29.76 7.96 2.97
N ILE A 296 28.79 7.22 3.54
CA ILE A 296 28.03 7.68 4.70
C ILE A 296 28.87 7.72 5.97
N SER A 297 29.71 6.70 6.18
CA SER A 297 30.59 6.60 7.35
C SER A 297 31.86 7.46 7.23
N GLY A 298 32.16 7.97 6.03
CA GLY A 298 33.44 8.64 5.74
C GLY A 298 34.64 7.68 5.73
N ASP A 299 34.42 6.38 5.54
CA ASP A 299 35.46 5.36 5.56
C ASP A 299 36.12 5.18 4.18
N HIS A 300 37.18 5.94 3.95
CA HIS A 300 37.97 5.84 2.72
C HIS A 300 38.65 4.48 2.54
N GLY A 301 38.96 3.76 3.62
CA GLY A 301 39.57 2.43 3.54
C GLY A 301 38.59 1.40 2.98
N GLN A 302 37.35 1.44 3.49
CA GLN A 302 36.26 0.60 2.98
C GLN A 302 35.91 0.94 1.52
N LEU A 303 35.98 2.22 1.14
CA LEU A 303 35.77 2.65 -0.24
C LEU A 303 36.84 2.08 -1.19
N ALA A 304 38.11 2.15 -0.82
CA ALA A 304 39.21 1.59 -1.61
C ALA A 304 39.09 0.06 -1.76
N ALA A 305 38.76 -0.65 -0.67
CA ALA A 305 38.54 -2.09 -0.71
C ALA A 305 37.39 -2.49 -1.65
N GLY A 306 36.29 -1.72 -1.65
CA GLY A 306 35.17 -1.93 -2.55
C GLY A 306 35.54 -1.73 -4.03
N TYR A 307 36.34 -0.71 -4.34
CA TYR A 307 36.82 -0.48 -5.70
C TYR A 307 37.74 -1.60 -6.19
N GLU A 308 38.71 -2.04 -5.39
CA GLU A 308 39.62 -3.14 -5.75
C GLU A 308 38.87 -4.45 -6.04
N ALA A 309 37.74 -4.69 -5.36
CA ALA A 309 36.90 -5.88 -5.61
C ALA A 309 36.27 -5.92 -7.01
N ILE A 310 36.07 -4.76 -7.65
CA ILE A 310 35.42 -4.65 -8.97
C ILE A 310 36.35 -4.16 -10.08
N LYS A 311 37.53 -3.64 -9.75
CA LYS A 311 38.49 -3.06 -10.70
C LYS A 311 38.92 -4.00 -11.82
N ALA A 312 39.04 -5.30 -11.51
CA ALA A 312 39.38 -6.32 -12.49
C ALA A 312 38.16 -6.84 -13.30
N LEU A 313 36.94 -6.46 -12.91
CA LEU A 313 35.71 -6.91 -13.55
C LEU A 313 35.33 -5.97 -14.70
N GLN A 314 34.97 -6.54 -15.85
CA GLN A 314 34.48 -5.76 -16.98
C GLN A 314 33.02 -5.30 -16.76
N PRO A 315 32.69 -4.01 -16.91
CA PRO A 315 31.32 -3.51 -16.74
C PRO A 315 30.37 -4.03 -17.82
N ALA A 316 29.57 -5.04 -17.49
CA ALA A 316 28.59 -5.62 -18.41
C ALA A 316 27.30 -4.78 -18.60
N SER A 317 27.02 -3.79 -17.75
CA SER A 317 25.75 -3.04 -17.77
C SER A 317 25.95 -1.54 -17.54
N LYS A 318 24.91 -0.73 -17.81
CA LYS A 318 24.90 0.70 -17.47
C LYS A 318 25.05 0.91 -15.96
N SER A 319 24.40 0.07 -15.15
CA SER A 319 24.50 0.12 -13.69
C SER A 319 25.93 -0.18 -13.21
N HIS A 320 26.62 -1.15 -13.82
CA HIS A 320 28.02 -1.43 -13.46
C HIS A 320 28.93 -0.22 -13.74
N ARG A 321 28.78 0.39 -14.91
CA ARG A 321 29.53 1.61 -15.28
C ARG A 321 29.27 2.74 -14.28
N MET A 322 28.00 3.00 -13.97
CA MET A 322 27.60 4.01 -12.99
C MET A 322 28.27 3.79 -11.62
N ILE A 323 28.36 2.55 -11.13
CA ILE A 323 29.02 2.25 -9.85
C ILE A 323 30.54 2.45 -9.95
N ALA A 324 31.18 2.02 -11.04
CA ALA A 324 32.61 2.21 -11.25
C ALA A 324 32.97 3.71 -11.32
N ASP A 325 32.18 4.50 -12.05
CA ASP A 325 32.35 5.96 -12.17
C ASP A 325 32.21 6.64 -10.80
N GLU A 326 31.30 6.15 -9.96
CA GLU A 326 31.09 6.69 -8.61
C GLU A 326 32.28 6.40 -7.68
N TYR A 327 32.86 5.20 -7.74
CA TYR A 327 34.11 4.91 -7.03
C TYR A 327 35.26 5.80 -7.50
N ALA A 328 35.39 6.00 -8.82
CA ALA A 328 36.41 6.87 -9.38
C ALA A 328 36.24 8.31 -8.88
N TYR A 329 35.02 8.84 -8.85
CA TYR A 329 34.71 10.16 -8.32
C TYR A 329 35.25 10.36 -6.91
N TYR A 330 34.94 9.43 -5.98
CA TYR A 330 35.35 9.58 -4.58
C TYR A 330 36.83 9.29 -4.31
N LEU A 331 37.47 8.41 -5.08
CA LEU A 331 38.88 8.05 -4.85
C LEU A 331 39.86 8.99 -5.55
N THR A 332 39.46 9.62 -6.65
CA THR A 332 40.37 10.45 -7.48
C THR A 332 40.06 11.94 -7.40
N GLY A 333 38.91 12.34 -6.82
CA GLY A 333 38.48 13.74 -6.76
C GLY A 333 38.08 14.33 -8.11
N TYR A 334 37.91 13.51 -9.14
CA TYR A 334 37.54 13.95 -10.49
C TYR A 334 36.02 14.18 -10.56
N PRO A 335 35.52 15.35 -11.02
CA PRO A 335 34.10 15.51 -11.30
C PRO A 335 33.70 14.56 -12.43
N ALA A 336 32.56 13.89 -12.28
CA ALA A 336 32.02 13.04 -13.35
C ALA A 336 31.83 13.87 -14.63
N PRO A 337 32.12 13.33 -15.82
CA PRO A 337 31.78 14.00 -17.06
C PRO A 337 30.26 14.22 -17.12
N ASP A 338 29.86 15.46 -17.38
CA ASP A 338 28.47 15.88 -17.40
C ASP A 338 27.58 15.05 -18.37
N ALA A 339 26.36 14.77 -17.88
CA ALA A 339 25.12 14.35 -18.57
C ALA A 339 24.96 12.88 -19.03
#